data_AF-A0A383DDK0-F1
#
_entry.id   AF-A0A383DDK0-F1
#
_cell.length_a   1.000
_cell.length_b   1.000
_cell.length_c   1.000
_cell.angle_alpha   90.00
_cell.angle_beta   90.00
_cell.angle_gamma   90.00
#
_symmetry.space_group_name_H-M   'P 1'
#
loop_
_entity.id
_entity.type
_entity.pdbx_description
1 polymer ?
#
loop_
_entity_poly.entity_id
_entity_poly.type
_entity_poly.pdbx_seq_one_letter_code
_entity_poly.pdbx_strand_id
1 'polypeptide(L)' 'MKSKAKVVVIGGGAVGVSMLYHLAKKGWSDVVLVERKELTSGSTWHA' A
#
# COMPACT_ATOMS: atom_id res chain seq x y z
N MET A 1 11.84 -11.34 -2.77
CA MET A 1 11.41 -10.09 -2.10
C MET A 1 12.56 -9.12 -2.07
N LYS A 2 12.31 -7.80 -2.16
CA LYS A 2 13.36 -6.80 -1.91
C LYS A 2 13.65 -6.72 -0.42
N SER A 3 14.93 -6.62 -0.05
CA SER A 3 15.37 -6.45 1.34
C SER A 3 15.40 -4.98 1.79
N LYS A 4 15.25 -4.05 0.83
CA LYS A 4 15.19 -2.60 1.05
C LYS A 4 14.09 -2.01 0.18
N ALA A 5 13.42 -0.99 0.69
CA ALA A 5 12.45 -0.19 -0.03
C ALA A 5 12.62 1.28 0.40
N LYS A 6 12.31 2.22 -0.50
CA LYS A 6 12.31 3.65 -0.18
C LYS A 6 11.17 3.97 0.78
N VAL A 7 10.02 3.32 0.58
CA VAL A 7 8.83 3.45 1.43
C VAL A 7 8.12 2.09 1.53
N VAL A 8 7.65 1.75 2.73
CA VAL A 8 6.77 0.60 2.97
C VAL A 8 5.45 1.11 3.53
N VAL A 9 4.36 0.85 2.82
CA VAL A 9 2.99 1.12 3.28
C VAL A 9 2.42 -0.15 3.92
N ILE A 10 2.03 -0.08 5.18
CA ILE A 10 1.48 -1.21 5.94
C ILE A 10 -0.04 -1.04 6.03
N GLY A 11 -0.77 -1.97 5.41
CA GLY A 11 -2.23 -1.98 5.33
C GLY A 11 -2.75 -1.75 3.91
N GLY A 12 -3.55 -2.69 3.41
CA GLY A 12 -4.16 -2.74 2.08
C GLY A 12 -5.61 -2.25 2.03
N GLY A 13 -6.03 -1.41 2.98
CA GLY A 13 -7.29 -0.67 2.93
C GLY A 13 -7.25 0.51 1.95
N ALA A 14 -8.37 1.20 1.77
CA ALA A 14 -8.52 2.32 0.83
C ALA A 14 -7.42 3.39 0.97
N VAL A 15 -7.09 3.76 2.21
CA VAL A 15 -6.06 4.77 2.49
C VAL A 15 -4.66 4.29 2.10
N GLY A 16 -4.31 3.04 2.42
CA GLY A 16 -2.99 2.48 2.11
C GLY A 16 -2.76 2.33 0.60
N VAL A 17 -3.76 1.81 -0.11
CA VAL A 17 -3.71 1.70 -1.58
C VAL A 17 -3.66 3.08 -2.24
N SER A 18 -4.45 4.04 -1.75
CA SER A 18 -4.40 5.43 -2.23
C SER A 18 -3.01 6.05 -2.08
N MET A 19 -2.37 5.85 -0.93
CA MET A 19 -1.01 6.33 -0.68
C MET A 19 0.01 5.69 -1.62
N LEU A 20 -0.04 4.36 -1.81
CA LEU A 20 0.81 3.65 -2.78
C LEU A 20 0.63 4.21 -4.19
N TYR A 21 -0.62 4.34 -4.64
CA TYR A 21 -0.98 4.86 -5.96
C TYR A 21 -0.44 6.27 -6.17
N HIS A 22 -0.65 7.19 -5.23
CA HIS A 22 -0.20 8.57 -5.39
C HIS A 22 1.32 8.72 -5.33
N LEU A 23 2.02 7.90 -4.54
CA LEU A 23 3.48 7.86 -4.56
C LEU A 23 3.99 7.39 -5.92
N ALA A 24 3.48 6.26 -6.43
CA ALA A 24 3.84 5.74 -7.74
C ALA A 24 3.53 6.75 -8.86
N LYS A 25 2.34 7.37 -8.83
CA LYS A 25 1.92 8.41 -9.78
C LYS A 25 2.82 9.64 -9.77
N LYS A 26 3.40 9.99 -8.62
CA LYS A 26 4.39 11.08 -8.49
C LYS A 26 5.81 10.66 -8.90
N GLY A 27 5.98 9.49 -9.52
CA GLY A 27 7.26 8.99 -10.01
C GLY A 27 8.15 8.36 -8.94
N TRP A 28 7.61 8.05 -7.75
CA TRP A 28 8.39 7.32 -6.75
C TRP A 28 8.52 5.86 -7.16
N SER A 29 9.76 5.39 -7.25
CA SER A 29 10.12 3.98 -7.37
C SER A 29 10.46 3.37 -6.00
N ASP A 30 10.47 2.05 -5.92
CA ASP A 30 10.74 1.28 -4.69
C ASP A 30 9.81 1.59 -3.52
N VAL A 31 8.52 1.70 -3.84
CA VAL A 31 7.42 1.77 -2.87
C VAL A 31 6.73 0.41 -2.81
N VAL A 32 6.62 -0.17 -1.63
CA VAL A 32 6.02 -1.50 -1.41
C VAL A 32 4.81 -1.38 -0.49
N LEU A 33 3.73 -2.09 -0.80
CA LEU A 33 2.60 -2.27 0.12
C LEU A 33 2.60 -3.68 0.68
N VAL A 34 2.38 -3.79 1.98
CA VAL A 34 2.23 -5.08 2.67
C VAL A 34 0.88 -5.09 3.37
N GLU A 35 0.10 -6.13 3.07
CA GLU A 35 -1.19 -6.42 3.70
C GLU A 35 -1.11 -7.78 4.40
N ARG A 36 -1.78 -7.90 5.55
CA ARG A 36 -1.83 -9.13 6.35
C ARG A 36 -2.63 -10.23 5.66
N LYS A 37 -3.73 -9.89 4.98
CA LYS A 37 -4.59 -10.82 4.25
C LYS A 37 -4.73 -10.40 2.78
N GLU A 38 -5.93 -10.01 2.37
CA GLU A 38 -6.25 -9.48 1.05
C GLU A 38 -6.59 -7.99 1.15
N LEU A 39 -6.50 -7.29 0.02
CA LEU A 39 -6.89 -5.89 -0.07
C LEU A 39 -8.33 -5.71 0.41
N THR A 40 -8.62 -4.57 1.01
CA THR A 40 -9.94 -4.19 1.53
C THR A 40 -10.47 -5.00 2.72
N SER A 41 -9.79 -6.05 3.18
CA SER A 41 -10.26 -6.93 4.28
C SER A 41 -10.46 -6.28 5.66
N GLY A 42 -10.03 -5.02 5.84
CA GLY A 42 -10.33 -4.18 7.01
C GLY A 42 -11.63 -3.37 6.85
N SER A 43 -11.75 -2.22 7.51
CA SER A 43 -13.01 -1.45 7.46
C SER A 43 -13.43 -0.95 6.07
N THR A 44 -12.54 -0.99 5.08
CA THR A 44 -12.85 -0.59 3.70
C THR A 44 -13.95 -1.42 3.04
N TRP A 45 -14.07 -2.74 3.31
CA TRP A 45 -15.10 -3.54 2.64
C TRP A 45 -16.53 -3.24 3.12
N HIS A 46 -16.69 -2.71 4.34
CA HIS A 46 -17.99 -2.50 4.99
C HIS A 46 -18.26 -1.03 5.35
N ALA A 47 -17.43 -0.12 4.89
CA ALA A 47 -17.61 1.32 5.08
C ALA A 47 -18.56 1.89 4.02
#